data_AF-A0A953X5L1-F1
#
_entry.id   AF-A0A953X5L1-F1
#
_cell.length_a   1.000
_cell.length_b   1.000
_cell.length_c   1.000
_cell.angle_alpha   90.00
_cell.angle_beta   90.00
_cell.angle_gamma   90.00
#
_symmetry.space_group_name_H-M   'P 1'
#
loop_
_entity.id
_entity.type
_entity.pdbx_description
1 polymer ?
#
loop_
_entity_poly.entity_id
_entity_poly.type
_entity_poly.pdbx_seq_one_letter_code
_entity_poly.pdbx_strand_id
1 'polypeptide(L)'
;FFSLHYLLPFMIAAVVVLHVWALHVPGNNNPTGVEVQDVEKETVPFHPYYTVKDAFAIVLFFMMFAVFVFYAPNVLGHADNYVQANPLVTPSHIVPEWYFLPFYAILRAITFDVGPIPAKLLGVIFMFAAIAVLFLLPWMDTSKVKSMRYRPVARQFFFGFVATCLLLGWCGASNPDDGVFGTPGKKLVVSYTDAGGAEITSEYDGGGEAYLDAKKFVESLPAGTNASISAVAKPTFQFRHLSLILTFAYFGYFILLFFVGLTESSKAVPESIHKSVLKRSKPSTATAIPAE
;
A
#
# COMPACT_ATOMS: atom_id res chain seq x y z
N PHE A 1 9.78 20.98 16.70
CA PHE A 1 8.56 20.32 16.20
C PHE A 1 7.26 20.89 16.78
N PHE A 2 7.16 21.15 18.10
CA PHE A 2 5.93 21.69 18.72
C PHE A 2 5.33 22.91 17.99
N SER A 3 6.11 23.98 17.78
CA SER A 3 5.65 25.19 17.08
C SER A 3 5.15 24.89 15.65
N LEU A 4 5.88 24.06 14.89
CA LEU A 4 5.46 23.65 13.55
C LEU A 4 4.18 22.81 13.56
N HIS A 5 4.03 21.90 14.52
CA HIS A 5 2.83 21.07 14.66
C HIS A 5 1.58 21.92 14.98
N TYR A 6 1.74 23.03 15.71
CA TYR A 6 0.66 23.98 15.95
C TYR A 6 0.35 24.82 14.70
N LEU A 7 1.37 25.26 13.96
CA LEU A 7 1.22 26.11 12.77
C LEU A 7 0.62 25.38 11.57
N LEU A 8 1.09 24.16 11.28
CA LEU A 8 0.73 23.42 10.05
C LEU A 8 -0.78 23.18 9.88
N PRO A 9 -1.58 22.89 10.92
CA PRO A 9 -3.04 22.80 10.79
C PRO A 9 -3.71 24.05 10.22
N PHE A 10 -3.23 25.26 10.57
CA PHE A 10 -3.77 26.51 10.00
C PHE A 10 -3.39 26.67 8.53
N MET A 11 -2.18 26.24 8.15
CA MET A 11 -1.78 26.20 6.74
C MET A 11 -2.63 25.19 5.95
N ILE A 12 -2.91 24.02 6.52
CA ILE A 12 -3.82 23.03 5.93
C ILE A 12 -5.22 23.63 5.77
N ALA A 13 -5.76 24.33 6.77
CA ALA A 13 -7.05 24.99 6.68
C ALA A 13 -7.10 26.03 5.54
N ALA A 14 -6.04 26.83 5.37
CA ALA A 14 -5.93 27.77 4.25
C ALA A 14 -5.91 27.04 2.88
N VAL A 15 -5.15 25.94 2.77
CA VAL A 15 -5.15 25.11 1.55
C VAL A 15 -6.51 24.45 1.31
N VAL A 16 -7.25 24.06 2.36
CA VAL A 16 -8.63 23.54 2.24
C VAL A 16 -9.57 24.59 1.67
N VAL A 17 -9.46 25.86 2.08
CA VAL A 17 -10.25 26.95 1.47
C VAL A 17 -9.95 27.09 -0.02
N LEU A 18 -8.66 27.08 -0.40
CA LEU A 18 -8.27 27.11 -1.81
C LEU A 18 -8.77 25.87 -2.57
N HIS A 19 -8.72 24.69 -1.96
CA HIS A 19 -9.19 23.45 -2.55
C HIS A 19 -10.71 23.48 -2.79
N VAL A 20 -11.49 23.95 -1.80
CA VAL A 20 -12.94 24.13 -1.94
C VAL A 20 -13.24 25.13 -3.05
N TRP A 21 -12.55 26.28 -3.09
CA TRP A 21 -12.73 27.25 -4.16
C TRP A 21 -12.40 26.66 -5.54
N ALA A 22 -11.29 25.94 -5.66
CA ALA A 22 -10.89 25.28 -6.91
C ALA A 22 -11.93 24.28 -7.42
N LEU A 23 -12.68 23.63 -6.54
CA LEU A 23 -13.78 22.72 -6.91
C LEU A 23 -15.07 23.46 -7.30
N HIS A 24 -15.30 24.67 -6.78
CA HIS A 24 -16.51 25.44 -7.07
C HIS A 24 -16.52 26.05 -8.48
N VAL A 25 -15.35 26.25 -9.10
CA VAL A 25 -15.25 26.83 -10.45
C VAL A 25 -15.69 25.84 -11.54
N PRO A 26 -15.10 24.63 -11.67
CA PRO A 26 -15.53 23.64 -12.65
C PRO A 26 -16.75 22.82 -12.19
N GLY A 27 -17.05 22.79 -10.88
CA GLY A 27 -18.07 21.92 -10.29
C GLY A 27 -17.55 20.52 -9.93
N ASN A 28 -18.37 19.75 -9.21
CA ASN A 28 -18.03 18.41 -8.78
C ASN A 28 -18.07 17.41 -9.94
N ASN A 29 -17.08 16.51 -10.00
CA ASN A 29 -17.17 15.31 -10.83
C ASN A 29 -18.22 14.33 -10.27
N ASN A 30 -18.68 13.41 -11.10
CA ASN A 30 -19.69 12.42 -10.74
C ASN A 30 -19.26 11.00 -11.20
N PRO A 31 -19.88 9.95 -10.63
CA PRO A 31 -19.78 8.55 -11.06
C PRO A 31 -19.58 8.25 -12.55
N THR A 32 -20.24 9.00 -13.44
CA THR A 32 -20.20 8.75 -14.88
C THR A 32 -19.00 9.41 -15.56
N GLY A 33 -18.41 10.44 -14.95
CA GLY A 33 -17.37 11.25 -15.58
C GLY A 33 -17.87 12.12 -16.75
N VAL A 34 -19.19 12.24 -16.96
CA VAL A 34 -19.82 13.13 -17.93
C VAL A 34 -20.09 14.47 -17.27
N GLU A 35 -19.81 15.56 -17.98
CA GLU A 35 -20.11 16.92 -17.50
C GLU A 35 -21.62 17.17 -17.38
N VAL A 36 -21.99 18.07 -16.48
CA VAL A 36 -23.38 18.53 -16.35
C VAL A 36 -23.77 19.30 -17.62
N GLN A 37 -24.87 18.89 -18.26
CA GLN A 37 -25.38 19.56 -19.47
C GLN A 37 -26.60 20.44 -19.17
N ASP A 38 -27.46 19.98 -18.26
CA ASP A 38 -28.68 20.66 -17.85
C ASP A 38 -28.77 20.66 -16.32
N VAL A 39 -28.51 21.81 -15.70
CA VAL A 39 -28.42 21.95 -14.24
C VAL A 39 -29.72 21.52 -13.56
N GLU A 40 -30.88 21.84 -14.13
CA GLU A 40 -32.17 21.55 -13.50
C GLU A 40 -32.51 20.06 -13.53
N LYS A 41 -32.13 19.35 -14.60
CA LYS A 41 -32.43 17.92 -14.75
C LYS A 41 -31.37 17.00 -14.14
N GLU A 42 -30.14 17.49 -14.01
CA GLU A 42 -28.98 16.65 -13.68
C GLU A 42 -28.38 16.93 -12.31
N THR A 43 -28.79 18.04 -11.68
CA THR A 43 -28.30 18.42 -10.36
C THR A 43 -29.46 18.65 -9.41
N VAL A 44 -29.12 18.66 -8.13
CA VAL A 44 -29.98 19.11 -7.05
C VAL A 44 -29.19 20.12 -6.24
N PRO A 45 -29.84 21.11 -5.60
CA PRO A 45 -29.12 22.05 -4.76
C PRO A 45 -28.38 21.30 -3.64
N PHE A 46 -27.19 21.77 -3.28
CA PHE A 46 -26.38 21.12 -2.25
C PHE A 46 -27.13 20.99 -0.92
N HIS A 47 -27.81 22.06 -0.52
CA HIS A 47 -28.72 22.07 0.62
C HIS A 47 -30.18 21.89 0.15
N PRO A 48 -30.98 21.02 0.79
CA PRO A 48 -30.64 20.16 1.92
C PRO A 48 -30.06 18.79 1.53
N TYR A 49 -30.12 18.42 0.25
CA TYR A 49 -29.92 17.03 -0.20
C TYR A 49 -28.55 16.45 0.21
N TYR A 50 -27.45 17.14 -0.14
CA TYR A 50 -26.11 16.69 0.23
C TYR A 50 -25.78 17.04 1.67
N THR A 51 -26.25 18.17 2.23
CA THR A 51 -26.02 18.49 3.65
C THR A 51 -26.57 17.40 4.58
N VAL A 52 -27.79 16.91 4.35
CA VAL A 52 -28.42 15.86 5.16
C VAL A 52 -27.72 14.52 4.94
N LYS A 53 -27.39 14.18 3.68
CA LYS A 53 -26.65 12.96 3.34
C LYS A 53 -25.28 12.92 4.02
N ASP A 54 -24.55 14.04 3.98
CA ASP A 54 -23.21 14.15 4.55
C ASP A 54 -23.27 14.15 6.08
N ALA A 55 -24.25 14.83 6.69
CA ALA A 55 -24.49 14.77 8.13
C ALA A 55 -24.79 13.33 8.59
N PHE A 56 -25.62 12.59 7.84
CA PHE A 56 -25.86 11.18 8.12
C PHE A 56 -24.58 10.35 8.06
N ALA A 57 -23.75 10.52 7.01
CA ALA A 57 -22.47 9.82 6.88
C ALA A 57 -21.49 10.17 8.02
N ILE A 58 -21.45 11.44 8.45
CA ILE A 58 -20.64 11.91 9.58
C ILE A 58 -21.08 11.24 10.89
N VAL A 59 -22.39 11.11 11.12
CA VAL A 59 -22.91 10.40 12.31
C VAL A 59 -22.51 8.94 12.29
N LEU A 60 -22.62 8.25 11.14
CA LEU A 60 -22.14 6.86 11.01
C LEU A 60 -20.63 6.74 11.28
N PHE A 61 -19.84 7.67 10.74
CA PHE A 61 -18.40 7.71 10.99
C PHE A 61 -18.08 7.91 12.47
N PHE A 62 -18.75 8.86 13.16
CA PHE A 62 -18.52 9.10 14.58
C PHE A 62 -18.94 7.93 15.46
N MET A 63 -19.99 7.19 15.11
CA MET A 63 -20.34 5.96 15.83
C MET A 63 -19.22 4.91 15.73
N MET A 64 -18.65 4.71 14.53
CA MET A 64 -17.51 3.81 14.36
C MET A 64 -16.25 4.33 15.07
N PHE A 65 -15.94 5.63 14.92
CA PHE A 65 -14.78 6.26 15.57
C PHE A 65 -14.86 6.19 17.10
N ALA A 66 -16.05 6.33 17.68
CA ALA A 66 -16.28 6.18 19.11
C ALA A 66 -15.88 4.79 19.62
N VAL A 67 -16.00 3.72 18.82
CA VAL A 67 -15.50 2.38 19.19
C VAL A 67 -13.99 2.42 19.42
N PHE A 68 -13.24 3.04 18.51
CA PHE A 68 -11.79 3.18 18.66
C PHE A 68 -11.42 4.06 19.85
N VAL A 69 -12.10 5.19 20.06
CA VAL A 69 -11.75 6.11 21.16
C VAL A 69 -12.09 5.52 22.54
N PHE A 70 -13.28 4.94 22.72
CA PHE A 70 -13.75 4.53 24.04
C PHE A 70 -13.45 3.06 24.38
N TYR A 71 -13.39 2.17 23.39
CA TYR A 71 -13.27 0.72 23.65
C TYR A 71 -11.93 0.13 23.19
N ALA A 72 -11.25 0.74 22.22
CA ALA A 72 -9.96 0.23 21.71
C ALA A 72 -8.92 1.34 21.41
N PRO A 73 -8.64 2.27 22.37
CA PRO A 73 -7.84 3.47 22.09
C PRO A 73 -6.39 3.19 21.67
N ASN A 74 -5.86 2.04 22.06
CA ASN A 74 -4.46 1.68 21.82
C ASN A 74 -4.24 0.79 20.60
N VAL A 75 -5.31 0.36 19.90
CA VAL A 75 -5.20 -0.64 18.82
C VAL A 75 -4.43 -0.14 17.59
N LEU A 76 -4.44 1.18 17.36
CA LEU A 76 -3.73 1.83 16.24
C LEU A 76 -2.42 2.51 16.67
N GLY A 77 -2.03 2.38 17.95
CA GLY A 77 -0.82 2.96 18.51
C GLY A 77 0.31 1.94 18.65
N HIS A 78 1.49 2.44 19.03
CA HIS A 78 2.65 1.59 19.31
C HIS A 78 2.93 1.56 20.82
N ALA A 79 2.99 0.36 21.42
CA ALA A 79 3.16 0.19 22.86
C ALA A 79 4.46 0.84 23.39
N ASP A 80 5.54 0.78 22.60
CA ASP A 80 6.84 1.38 22.96
C ASP A 80 6.75 2.91 23.18
N ASN A 81 5.72 3.59 22.65
CA ASN A 81 5.54 5.03 22.86
C ASN A 81 5.03 5.38 24.27
N TYR A 82 4.76 4.37 25.12
CA TYR A 82 4.55 4.54 26.57
C TYR A 82 5.86 4.48 27.38
N VAL A 83 6.96 4.03 26.76
CA VAL A 83 8.28 4.03 27.38
C VAL A 83 8.95 5.38 27.14
N GLN A 84 9.59 5.93 28.17
CA GLN A 84 10.33 7.19 28.03
C GLN A 84 11.47 7.05 27.02
N ALA A 85 11.64 8.07 26.18
CA ALA A 85 12.67 8.07 25.15
C ALA A 85 14.08 7.90 25.75
N ASN A 86 14.83 6.92 25.22
CA ASN A 86 16.21 6.68 25.59
C ASN A 86 17.11 6.81 24.35
N PRO A 87 17.96 7.85 24.26
CA PRO A 87 18.81 8.07 23.08
C PRO A 87 19.92 7.02 22.90
N LEU A 88 20.17 6.17 23.90
CA LEU A 88 21.20 5.13 23.87
C LEU A 88 20.66 3.75 23.51
N VAL A 89 19.34 3.58 23.41
CA VAL A 89 18.69 2.28 23.17
C VAL A 89 17.55 2.42 22.19
N THR A 90 17.67 1.74 21.04
CA THR A 90 16.57 1.61 20.08
C THR A 90 15.72 0.39 20.44
N PRO A 91 14.38 0.50 20.49
CA PRO A 91 13.51 -0.66 20.69
C PRO A 91 13.71 -1.73 19.61
N SER A 92 13.58 -3.00 19.98
CA SER A 92 13.81 -4.15 19.07
C SER A 92 12.78 -4.25 17.94
N HIS A 93 11.56 -3.78 18.17
CA HIS A 93 10.45 -3.81 17.21
C HIS A 93 10.00 -2.39 16.86
N ILE A 94 10.94 -1.56 16.39
CA ILE A 94 10.62 -0.19 15.95
C ILE A 94 9.86 -0.20 14.61
N VAL A 95 8.62 0.28 14.65
CA VAL A 95 7.74 0.37 13.47
C VAL A 95 7.07 1.76 13.49
N PRO A 96 6.97 2.47 12.35
CA PRO A 96 6.26 3.74 12.29
C PRO A 96 4.75 3.54 12.40
N GLU A 97 4.00 4.63 12.52
CA GLU A 97 2.55 4.56 12.51
C GLU A 97 2.01 3.99 11.20
N TRP A 98 0.86 3.30 11.29
CA TRP A 98 0.33 2.45 10.22
C TRP A 98 0.14 3.18 8.88
N TYR A 99 -0.19 4.48 8.91
CA TYR A 99 -0.39 5.30 7.72
C TYR A 99 0.92 5.71 7.02
N PHE A 100 2.08 5.52 7.66
CA PHE A 100 3.40 5.71 7.04
C PHE A 100 4.02 4.41 6.51
N LEU A 101 3.45 3.24 6.86
CA LEU A 101 4.04 1.94 6.51
C LEU A 101 4.27 1.72 5.01
N PRO A 102 3.36 2.06 4.08
CA PRO A 102 3.61 1.83 2.66
C PRO A 102 4.83 2.59 2.14
N PHE A 103 5.02 3.84 2.58
CA PHE A 103 6.17 4.67 2.19
C PHE A 103 7.45 4.22 2.88
N TYR A 104 7.36 3.83 4.14
CA TYR A 104 8.48 3.23 4.87
C TYR A 104 8.96 1.93 4.21
N ALA A 105 8.03 1.07 3.76
CA ALA A 105 8.33 -0.16 3.04
C ALA A 105 9.09 0.12 1.72
N ILE A 106 8.65 1.13 0.96
CA ILE A 106 9.35 1.60 -0.26
C ILE A 106 10.77 2.09 0.07
N LEU A 107 10.93 2.89 1.11
CA LEU A 107 12.24 3.44 1.51
C LEU A 107 13.26 2.33 1.77
N ARG A 108 12.87 1.33 2.58
CA ARG A 108 13.79 0.27 3.02
C ARG A 108 13.87 -0.92 2.06
N ALA A 109 13.05 -0.96 1.01
CA ALA A 109 13.16 -1.95 -0.05
C ALA A 109 14.44 -1.78 -0.88
N ILE A 110 14.93 -0.54 -0.97
CA ILE A 110 16.11 -0.19 -1.76
C ILE A 110 17.37 -0.40 -0.93
N THR A 111 18.05 -1.52 -1.17
CA THR A 111 19.26 -1.92 -0.43
C THR A 111 20.50 -2.08 -1.31
N PHE A 112 20.46 -1.56 -2.54
CA PHE A 112 21.53 -1.66 -3.52
C PHE A 112 21.89 -0.28 -4.06
N ASP A 113 23.16 -0.12 -4.45
CA ASP A 113 23.67 1.11 -5.02
C ASP A 113 23.44 1.13 -6.54
N VAL A 114 23.22 2.33 -7.09
CA VAL A 114 23.07 2.52 -8.54
C VAL A 114 24.12 3.54 -9.00
N GLY A 115 25.23 3.04 -9.54
CA GLY A 115 26.36 3.87 -9.96
C GLY A 115 26.89 4.72 -8.78
N PRO A 116 26.86 6.06 -8.87
CA PRO A 116 27.33 6.93 -7.79
C PRO A 116 26.28 7.18 -6.68
N ILE A 117 25.04 6.69 -6.82
CA ILE A 117 23.95 6.95 -5.88
C ILE A 117 23.88 5.80 -4.87
N PRO A 118 24.17 6.03 -3.58
CA PRO A 118 24.12 4.99 -2.57
C PRO A 118 22.67 4.62 -2.23
N ALA A 119 22.44 3.37 -1.82
CA ALA A 119 21.14 2.80 -1.46
C ALA A 119 20.37 3.69 -0.46
N LYS A 120 21.09 4.27 0.52
CA LYS A 120 20.51 5.18 1.52
C LYS A 120 19.85 6.40 0.88
N LEU A 121 20.50 7.03 -0.11
CA LEU A 121 19.95 8.17 -0.81
C LEU A 121 18.84 7.71 -1.77
N LEU A 122 19.05 6.60 -2.46
CA LEU A 122 18.08 6.06 -3.41
C LEU A 122 16.75 5.70 -2.73
N GLY A 123 16.76 5.09 -1.55
CA GLY A 123 15.56 4.80 -0.77
C GLY A 123 14.77 6.06 -0.40
N VAL A 124 15.45 7.15 -0.02
CA VAL A 124 14.81 8.44 0.24
C VAL A 124 14.18 9.01 -1.03
N ILE A 125 14.88 8.95 -2.16
CA ILE A 125 14.36 9.39 -3.46
C ILE A 125 13.08 8.62 -3.81
N PHE A 126 13.09 7.28 -3.70
CA PHE A 126 11.91 6.45 -3.99
C PHE A 126 10.73 6.76 -3.05
N MET A 127 10.98 6.98 -1.76
CA MET A 127 9.93 7.34 -0.81
C MET A 127 9.25 8.65 -1.19
N PHE A 128 10.00 9.71 -1.48
CA PHE A 128 9.43 10.99 -1.89
C PHE A 128 8.83 10.95 -3.29
N ALA A 129 9.44 10.20 -4.22
CA ALA A 129 8.92 10.00 -5.56
C ALA A 129 7.55 9.29 -5.56
N ALA A 130 7.31 8.41 -4.58
CA ALA A 130 6.02 7.70 -4.45
C ALA A 130 4.85 8.66 -4.20
N ILE A 131 5.11 9.81 -3.56
CA ILE A 131 4.14 10.90 -3.38
C ILE A 131 4.19 11.85 -4.59
N ALA A 132 5.39 12.21 -5.06
CA ALA A 132 5.58 13.16 -6.15
C ALA A 132 4.92 12.71 -7.46
N VAL A 133 4.91 11.39 -7.75
CA VAL A 133 4.28 10.83 -8.96
C VAL A 133 2.76 11.09 -9.00
N LEU A 134 2.10 11.27 -7.86
CA LEU A 134 0.67 11.61 -7.81
C LEU A 134 0.38 13.00 -8.40
N PHE A 135 1.33 13.93 -8.31
CA PHE A 135 1.20 15.24 -8.96
C PHE A 135 1.35 15.14 -10.48
N LEU A 136 2.06 14.13 -10.98
CA LEU A 136 2.20 13.87 -12.42
C LEU A 136 1.01 13.09 -13.00
N LEU A 137 0.16 12.50 -12.14
CA LEU A 137 -0.96 11.66 -12.54
C LEU A 137 -1.87 12.28 -13.63
N PRO A 138 -2.24 13.57 -13.58
CA PRO A 138 -3.08 14.17 -14.63
C PRO A 138 -2.47 14.12 -16.04
N TRP A 139 -1.13 14.03 -16.16
CA TRP A 139 -0.43 13.88 -17.44
C TRP A 139 -0.09 12.43 -17.78
N MET A 140 -0.10 11.55 -16.77
CA MET A 140 0.17 10.12 -16.96
C MET A 140 -1.09 9.36 -17.36
N ASP A 141 -2.30 9.78 -16.96
CA ASP A 141 -3.53 9.19 -17.49
C ASP A 141 -3.94 9.89 -18.80
N THR A 142 -3.62 9.25 -19.93
CA THR A 142 -3.89 9.79 -21.28
C THR A 142 -5.30 9.49 -21.78
N SER A 143 -6.11 8.73 -21.03
CA SER A 143 -7.44 8.34 -21.49
C SER A 143 -8.40 9.54 -21.52
N LYS A 144 -9.18 9.63 -22.60
CA LYS A 144 -10.25 10.63 -22.73
C LYS A 144 -11.46 10.33 -21.84
N VAL A 145 -11.60 9.10 -21.36
CA VAL A 145 -12.74 8.68 -20.52
C VAL A 145 -12.38 8.85 -19.05
N LYS A 146 -13.03 9.82 -18.39
CA LYS A 146 -12.72 10.22 -17.01
C LYS A 146 -13.03 9.12 -15.98
N SER A 147 -14.13 8.39 -16.14
CA SER A 147 -14.58 7.41 -15.15
C SER A 147 -14.04 6.00 -15.44
N MET A 148 -13.32 5.43 -14.46
CA MET A 148 -12.84 4.05 -14.48
C MET A 148 -13.96 3.00 -14.61
N ARG A 149 -15.25 3.37 -14.42
CA ARG A 149 -16.38 2.45 -14.62
C ARG A 149 -16.50 1.98 -16.07
N TYR A 150 -16.05 2.80 -17.01
CA TYR A 150 -16.12 2.52 -18.45
C TYR A 150 -14.77 2.08 -19.03
N ARG A 151 -13.75 1.91 -18.19
CA ARG A 151 -12.39 1.49 -18.57
C ARG A 151 -12.08 0.11 -18.01
N PRO A 152 -12.48 -0.98 -18.70
CA PRO A 152 -12.45 -2.34 -18.14
C PRO A 152 -11.05 -2.81 -17.73
N VAL A 153 -10.01 -2.45 -18.49
CA VAL A 153 -8.62 -2.84 -18.26
C VAL A 153 -8.01 -1.94 -17.19
N ALA A 154 -8.12 -0.61 -17.32
CA ALA A 154 -7.54 0.31 -16.34
C ALA A 154 -8.14 0.11 -14.93
N ARG A 155 -9.43 -0.25 -14.86
CA ARG A 155 -10.10 -0.60 -13.59
C ARG A 155 -9.49 -1.81 -12.89
N GLN A 156 -9.07 -2.84 -13.64
CA GLN A 156 -8.41 -4.02 -13.04
C GLN A 156 -7.07 -3.62 -12.44
N PHE A 157 -6.27 -2.85 -13.18
CA PHE A 157 -4.98 -2.34 -12.70
C PHE A 157 -5.13 -1.40 -11.50
N PHE A 158 -6.21 -0.61 -11.44
CA PHE A 158 -6.53 0.20 -10.25
C PHE A 158 -6.72 -0.68 -8.99
N PHE A 159 -7.47 -1.78 -9.09
CA PHE A 159 -7.59 -2.70 -7.94
C PHE A 159 -6.27 -3.40 -7.62
N GLY A 160 -5.47 -3.74 -8.63
CA GLY A 160 -4.10 -4.22 -8.44
C GLY A 160 -3.23 -3.21 -7.68
N PHE A 161 -3.33 -1.92 -8.03
CA PHE A 161 -2.63 -0.85 -7.33
C PHE A 161 -3.08 -0.70 -5.88
N VAL A 162 -4.39 -0.75 -5.61
CA VAL A 162 -4.91 -0.76 -4.23
C VAL A 162 -4.35 -1.93 -3.43
N ALA A 163 -4.33 -3.14 -4.02
CA ALA A 163 -3.73 -4.31 -3.38
C ALA A 163 -2.23 -4.10 -3.12
N THR A 164 -1.48 -3.54 -4.07
CA THR A 164 -0.06 -3.19 -3.90
C THR A 164 0.15 -2.24 -2.72
N CYS A 165 -0.66 -1.18 -2.58
CA CYS A 165 -0.56 -0.24 -1.45
C CYS A 165 -0.81 -0.92 -0.10
N LEU A 166 -1.81 -1.81 -0.02
CA LEU A 166 -2.12 -2.55 1.20
C LEU A 166 -1.00 -3.55 1.56
N LEU A 167 -0.49 -4.28 0.56
CA LEU A 167 0.62 -5.22 0.73
C LEU A 167 1.93 -4.51 1.11
N LEU A 168 2.17 -3.29 0.59
CA LEU A 168 3.29 -2.45 1.05
C LEU A 168 3.12 -2.05 2.50
N GLY A 169 1.90 -1.68 2.93
CA GLY A 169 1.60 -1.44 4.34
C GLY A 169 1.93 -2.64 5.22
N TRP A 170 1.55 -3.86 4.77
CA TRP A 170 1.90 -5.09 5.47
C TRP A 170 3.42 -5.37 5.50
N CYS A 171 4.12 -5.15 4.39
CA CYS A 171 5.58 -5.26 4.33
C CYS A 171 6.28 -4.26 5.26
N GLY A 172 5.73 -3.05 5.40
CA GLY A 172 6.24 -2.00 6.28
C GLY A 172 6.11 -2.37 7.77
N ALA A 173 5.07 -3.11 8.14
CA ALA A 173 4.87 -3.61 9.51
C ALA A 173 5.73 -4.84 9.84
N SER A 174 6.20 -5.56 8.82
CA SER A 174 6.94 -6.82 9.00
C SER A 174 8.45 -6.58 9.07
N ASN A 175 9.23 -7.50 9.65
CA ASN A 175 10.69 -7.43 9.59
C ASN A 175 11.16 -7.79 8.16
N PRO A 176 12.12 -7.06 7.57
CA PRO A 176 12.50 -7.27 6.18
C PRO A 176 13.15 -8.63 5.92
N ASP A 177 13.80 -9.20 6.94
CA ASP A 177 14.55 -10.45 6.84
C ASP A 177 13.69 -11.69 7.15
N ASP A 178 12.46 -11.48 7.65
CA ASP A 178 11.49 -12.55 7.85
C ASP A 178 11.00 -13.10 6.51
N GLY A 179 10.76 -14.41 6.47
CA GLY A 179 10.12 -15.08 5.34
C GLY A 179 8.65 -14.68 5.23
N VAL A 180 8.20 -14.35 4.02
CA VAL A 180 6.78 -14.04 3.73
C VAL A 180 5.91 -15.28 3.92
N PHE A 181 6.44 -16.43 3.49
CA PHE A 181 5.82 -17.73 3.71
C PHE A 181 6.55 -18.40 4.86
N GLY A 182 5.80 -18.94 5.81
CA GLY A 182 6.36 -19.70 6.92
C GLY A 182 6.95 -21.02 6.41
N THR A 183 8.23 -21.00 6.01
CA THR A 183 8.99 -22.24 5.81
C THR A 183 9.43 -22.71 7.21
N PRO A 184 8.90 -23.83 7.73
CA PRO A 184 9.35 -24.34 9.01
C PRO A 184 10.76 -24.91 8.82
N GLY A 185 11.75 -24.36 9.52
CA GLY A 185 13.06 -24.99 9.69
C GLY A 185 14.22 -24.02 9.67
N LYS A 186 15.04 -24.09 10.72
CA LYS A 186 16.43 -23.62 10.66
C LYS A 186 17.25 -24.70 9.95
N LYS A 187 18.16 -24.30 9.08
CA LYS A 187 19.21 -25.16 8.53
C LYS A 187 20.37 -25.15 9.51
N LEU A 188 21.01 -26.29 9.76
CA LEU A 188 22.25 -26.31 10.53
C LEU A 188 23.42 -26.18 9.55
N VAL A 189 24.32 -25.24 9.81
CA VAL A 189 25.54 -25.04 9.03
C VAL A 189 26.72 -25.35 9.94
N VAL A 190 27.52 -26.32 9.51
CA VAL A 190 28.79 -26.65 10.14
C VAL A 190 29.89 -25.90 9.39
N SER A 191 30.59 -24.99 10.07
CA SER A 191 31.74 -24.27 9.52
C SER A 191 33.02 -24.85 10.12
N TYR A 192 33.96 -25.30 9.27
CA TYR A 192 35.26 -25.84 9.71
C TYR A 192 36.42 -25.41 8.80
N THR A 193 37.64 -25.41 9.34
CA THR A 193 38.85 -25.11 8.56
C THR A 193 39.52 -26.40 8.06
N ASP A 194 39.75 -26.50 6.75
CA ASP A 194 40.50 -27.61 6.13
C ASP A 194 42.02 -27.52 6.43
N ALA A 195 42.75 -28.63 6.23
CA ALA A 195 44.21 -28.73 6.30
C ALA A 195 44.93 -27.71 5.39
N GLY A 196 44.29 -27.21 4.33
CA GLY A 196 44.78 -26.10 3.50
C GLY A 196 44.50 -24.69 4.03
N GLY A 197 43.87 -24.55 5.21
CA GLY A 197 43.52 -23.26 5.82
C GLY A 197 42.25 -22.60 5.25
N ALA A 198 41.50 -23.28 4.38
CA ALA A 198 40.25 -22.77 3.81
C ALA A 198 39.06 -23.04 4.75
N GLU A 199 38.18 -22.06 4.94
CA GLU A 199 36.89 -22.27 5.62
C GLU A 199 35.90 -22.98 4.69
N ILE A 200 35.38 -24.11 5.15
CA ILE A 200 34.40 -24.93 4.45
C ILE A 200 33.11 -24.96 5.27
N THR A 201 31.98 -24.82 4.60
CA THR A 201 30.65 -24.93 5.20
C THR A 201 29.91 -26.15 4.67
N SER A 202 29.35 -26.97 5.56
CA SER A 202 28.46 -28.09 5.21
C SER A 202 27.07 -27.85 5.79
N GLU A 203 26.04 -28.02 4.95
CA GLU A 203 24.67 -27.68 5.32
C GLU A 203 23.82 -28.93 5.60
N TYR A 204 23.02 -28.88 6.67
CA TYR A 204 22.15 -29.96 7.13
C TYR A 204 20.71 -29.46 7.26
N ASP A 205 19.80 -30.08 6.51
CA ASP A 205 18.37 -29.75 6.50
C ASP A 205 17.60 -30.62 7.51
N GLY A 206 17.10 -30.05 8.61
CA GLY A 206 16.19 -30.77 9.53
C GLY A 206 16.17 -30.25 10.97
N GLY A 207 15.40 -30.93 11.83
CA GLY A 207 15.28 -30.66 13.27
C GLY A 207 16.33 -31.41 14.11
N GLY A 208 15.91 -32.13 15.16
CA GLY A 208 16.82 -32.82 16.09
C GLY A 208 17.72 -33.89 15.44
N GLU A 209 17.27 -34.57 14.39
CA GLU A 209 18.08 -35.55 13.64
C GLU A 209 19.22 -34.89 12.87
N ALA A 210 18.98 -33.73 12.24
CA ALA A 210 20.01 -32.97 11.54
C ALA A 210 21.12 -32.48 12.48
N TYR A 211 20.80 -32.22 13.76
CA TYR A 211 21.81 -31.87 14.76
C TYR A 211 22.71 -33.06 15.10
N LEU A 212 22.14 -34.26 15.22
CA LEU A 212 22.91 -35.48 15.47
C LEU A 212 23.84 -35.80 14.29
N ASP A 213 23.38 -35.61 13.06
CA ASP A 213 24.19 -35.83 11.86
C ASP A 213 25.30 -34.78 11.70
N ALA A 214 24.98 -33.51 11.97
CA ALA A 214 25.98 -32.43 12.01
C ALA A 214 27.04 -32.69 13.09
N LYS A 215 26.64 -33.18 14.26
CA LYS A 215 27.56 -33.50 15.35
C LYS A 215 28.45 -34.70 15.01
N LYS A 216 27.90 -35.77 14.43
CA LYS A 216 28.69 -36.92 13.94
C LYS A 216 29.71 -36.51 12.89
N PHE A 217 29.34 -35.59 12.00
CA PHE A 217 30.28 -35.06 11.01
C PHE A 217 31.41 -34.27 11.66
N VAL A 218 31.11 -33.38 12.61
CA VAL A 218 32.15 -32.66 13.37
C VAL A 218 33.09 -33.61 14.10
N GLU A 219 32.56 -34.68 14.70
CA GLU A 219 33.35 -35.72 15.36
C GLU A 219 34.22 -36.55 14.40
N SER A 220 33.88 -36.58 13.10
CA SER A 220 34.66 -37.26 12.06
C SER A 220 35.83 -36.43 11.50
N LEU A 221 35.91 -35.14 11.84
CA LEU A 221 36.98 -34.25 11.40
C LEU A 221 38.31 -34.58 12.11
N PRO A 222 39.47 -34.29 11.46
CA PRO A 222 40.78 -34.49 12.08
C PRO A 222 40.92 -33.77 13.44
N ALA A 223 41.65 -34.39 14.37
CA ALA A 223 41.88 -33.82 15.69
C ALA A 223 42.61 -32.47 15.58
N GLY A 224 42.01 -31.41 16.14
CA GLY A 224 42.53 -30.04 16.08
C GLY A 224 41.87 -29.13 15.04
N THR A 225 40.91 -29.63 14.26
CA THR A 225 40.08 -28.80 13.36
C THR A 225 39.12 -27.91 14.16
N ASN A 226 39.19 -26.59 13.95
CA ASN A 226 38.21 -25.65 14.48
C ASN A 226 36.90 -25.79 13.71
N ALA A 227 35.89 -26.41 14.33
CA ALA A 227 34.56 -26.57 13.75
C ALA A 227 33.49 -25.97 14.66
N SER A 228 32.47 -25.35 14.07
CA SER A 228 31.32 -24.79 14.79
C SER A 228 30.01 -25.16 14.11
N ILE A 229 28.95 -25.38 14.90
CA ILE A 229 27.61 -25.67 14.40
C ILE A 229 26.73 -24.45 14.69
N SER A 230 26.15 -23.86 13.64
CA SER A 230 25.25 -22.72 13.76
C SER A 230 23.91 -23.03 13.10
N ALA A 231 22.82 -22.49 13.65
CA ALA A 231 21.50 -22.61 13.03
C ALA A 231 21.22 -21.36 12.18
N VAL A 232 21.19 -21.53 10.86
CA VAL A 232 20.94 -20.47 9.87
C VAL A 232 19.51 -20.60 9.35
N ALA A 233 18.79 -19.49 9.19
CA ALA A 233 17.46 -19.52 8.58
C ALA A 233 17.55 -20.00 7.11
N LYS A 234 16.65 -20.89 6.68
CA LYS A 234 16.63 -21.34 5.27
C LYS A 234 16.40 -20.14 4.33
N PRO A 235 17.07 -20.09 3.16
CA PRO A 235 16.81 -19.05 2.17
C PRO A 235 15.34 -19.11 1.76
N THR A 236 14.60 -18.08 2.15
CA THR A 236 13.15 -17.97 1.97
C THR A 236 12.86 -16.69 1.19
N PHE A 237 11.73 -16.64 0.50
CA PHE A 237 11.23 -15.39 -0.06
C PHE A 237 10.89 -14.41 1.08
N GLN A 238 11.83 -13.51 1.37
CA GLN A 238 11.75 -12.53 2.45
C GLN A 238 10.86 -11.32 2.12
N PHE A 239 10.37 -10.64 3.17
CA PHE A 239 9.58 -9.41 3.03
C PHE A 239 10.34 -8.30 2.28
N ARG A 240 11.67 -8.25 2.35
CA ARG A 240 12.46 -7.31 1.53
C ARG A 240 12.27 -7.54 0.03
N HIS A 241 12.21 -8.79 -0.43
CA HIS A 241 12.00 -9.11 -1.84
C HIS A 241 10.59 -8.74 -2.28
N LEU A 242 9.59 -9.06 -1.45
CA LEU A 242 8.22 -8.66 -1.70
C LEU A 242 8.07 -7.14 -1.76
N SER A 243 8.64 -6.41 -0.79
CA SER A 243 8.61 -4.95 -0.76
C SER A 243 9.24 -4.33 -2.00
N LEU A 244 10.36 -4.91 -2.49
CA LEU A 244 11.01 -4.44 -3.72
C LEU A 244 10.12 -4.65 -4.95
N ILE A 245 9.53 -5.85 -5.12
CA ILE A 245 8.61 -6.13 -6.23
C ILE A 245 7.40 -5.19 -6.19
N LEU A 246 6.81 -5.00 -5.00
CA LEU A 246 5.66 -4.12 -4.82
C LEU A 246 6.02 -2.65 -5.04
N THR A 247 7.23 -2.22 -4.69
CA THR A 247 7.73 -0.87 -4.99
C THR A 247 7.78 -0.64 -6.49
N PHE A 248 8.33 -1.58 -7.26
CA PHE A 248 8.32 -1.48 -8.72
C PHE A 248 6.90 -1.58 -9.29
N ALA A 249 6.02 -2.42 -8.74
CA ALA A 249 4.62 -2.49 -9.15
C ALA A 249 3.88 -1.16 -8.88
N TYR A 250 4.18 -0.48 -7.77
CA TYR A 250 3.61 0.82 -7.42
C TYR A 250 3.94 1.87 -8.48
N PHE A 251 5.23 2.05 -8.82
CA PHE A 251 5.63 2.99 -9.88
C PHE A 251 5.20 2.54 -11.27
N GLY A 252 5.26 1.23 -11.52
CA GLY A 252 4.82 0.59 -12.74
C GLY A 252 3.35 0.85 -13.07
N TYR A 253 2.49 0.99 -12.06
CA TYR A 253 1.07 1.35 -12.26
C TYR A 253 0.92 2.68 -13.01
N PHE A 254 1.68 3.71 -12.65
CA PHE A 254 1.56 5.02 -13.28
C PHE A 254 2.04 5.00 -14.73
N ILE A 255 3.15 4.29 -15.00
CA ILE A 255 3.66 4.09 -16.36
C ILE A 255 2.67 3.26 -17.19
N LEU A 256 2.13 2.20 -16.60
CA LEU A 256 1.14 1.35 -17.24
C LEU A 256 -0.13 2.14 -17.58
N LEU A 257 -0.57 3.01 -16.69
CA LEU A 257 -1.76 3.85 -16.91
C LEU A 257 -1.60 4.71 -18.16
N PHE A 258 -0.40 5.22 -18.43
CA PHE A 258 -0.08 5.97 -19.64
C PHE A 258 -0.29 5.13 -20.91
N PHE A 259 0.24 3.92 -20.95
CA PHE A 259 0.11 3.04 -22.13
C PHE A 259 -1.31 2.48 -22.29
N VAL A 260 -1.99 2.14 -21.19
CA VAL A 260 -3.38 1.69 -21.23
C VAL A 260 -4.29 2.83 -21.69
N GLY A 261 -4.06 4.06 -21.24
CA GLY A 261 -4.83 5.22 -21.71
C GLY A 261 -4.74 5.47 -23.21
N LEU A 262 -3.61 5.12 -23.84
CA LEU A 262 -3.40 5.25 -25.29
C LEU A 262 -4.08 4.15 -26.12
N THR A 263 -4.27 2.96 -25.54
CA THR A 263 -4.63 1.75 -26.30
C THR A 263 -5.99 1.16 -25.94
N GLU A 264 -6.52 1.45 -24.75
CA GLU A 264 -7.74 0.84 -24.23
C GLU A 264 -8.99 1.30 -24.98
N SER A 265 -9.77 0.32 -25.46
CA SER A 265 -11.14 0.56 -25.92
C SER A 265 -12.08 0.70 -24.73
N SER A 266 -12.57 1.92 -24.51
CA SER A 266 -13.49 2.23 -23.41
C SER A 266 -14.93 1.86 -23.77
N LYS A 267 -15.71 1.45 -22.76
CA LYS A 267 -17.16 1.23 -22.89
C LYS A 267 -17.89 2.55 -23.17
N ALA A 268 -19.07 2.44 -23.77
CA ALA A 268 -19.94 3.59 -23.97
C ALA A 268 -20.30 4.26 -22.64
N VAL A 269 -20.04 5.56 -22.58
CA VAL A 269 -20.41 6.44 -21.48
C VAL A 269 -21.86 6.91 -21.72
N PRO A 270 -22.71 7.08 -20.68
CA PRO A 270 -24.04 7.64 -20.87
C PRO A 270 -23.96 9.03 -21.51
N GLU A 271 -24.97 9.38 -22.31
CA GLU A 271 -25.03 10.70 -22.95
C GLU A 271 -25.13 11.84 -21.92
N SER A 272 -25.67 11.56 -20.73
CA SER A 272 -26.04 12.57 -19.76
C SER A 272 -26.16 11.96 -18.36
N ILE A 273 -26.07 12.79 -17.32
CA ILE A 273 -26.15 12.32 -15.92
C ILE A 273 -27.55 11.79 -15.63
N HIS A 274 -28.61 12.49 -16.06
CA HIS A 274 -29.99 12.06 -15.80
C HIS A 274 -30.30 10.70 -16.44
N LYS A 275 -29.81 10.43 -17.66
CA LYS A 275 -29.98 9.12 -18.31
C LYS A 275 -29.24 8.02 -17.56
N SER A 276 -28.14 8.31 -16.89
CA SER A 276 -27.44 7.32 -16.07
C SER A 276 -28.23 6.90 -14.83
N VAL A 277 -29.01 7.81 -14.26
CA VAL A 277 -29.81 7.60 -13.05
C VAL A 277 -31.15 6.92 -13.39
N LEU A 278 -31.81 7.37 -14.46
CA LEU A 278 -33.16 6.92 -14.83
C LEU A 278 -33.19 5.64 -15.68
N LYS A 279 -32.05 5.07 -16.08
CA LYS A 279 -31.98 3.86 -16.91
C LYS A 279 -32.33 2.59 -16.11
N ARG A 280 -33.56 2.57 -15.59
CA ARG A 280 -34.27 1.38 -15.11
C ARG A 280 -35.78 1.60 -15.00
N SER A 281 -36.44 2.28 -15.94
CA SER A 281 -37.85 1.95 -16.20
C SER A 281 -37.86 0.78 -17.19
N LYS A 282 -38.11 -0.44 -16.69
CA LYS A 282 -38.68 -1.47 -17.56
C LYS A 282 -39.96 -0.86 -18.14
N PRO A 283 -40.21 -0.92 -19.46
CA PRO A 283 -41.51 -0.54 -19.97
C PRO A 283 -42.54 -1.39 -19.23
N SER A 284 -43.44 -0.72 -18.53
CA SER A 284 -44.60 -1.37 -17.92
C SER A 284 -45.37 -2.04 -19.04
N THR A 285 -45.28 -3.36 -19.16
CA THR A 285 -46.23 -4.18 -19.89
C THR A 285 -47.53 -4.21 -19.08
N ALA A 286 -48.16 -3.05 -18.92
CA ALA A 286 -49.54 -2.96 -18.51
C ALA A 286 -50.36 -3.19 -19.79
N THR A 287 -50.66 -4.46 -20.06
CA THR A 287 -51.70 -4.82 -21.01
C THR A 287 -52.99 -4.18 -20.49
N ALA A 288 -53.54 -3.21 -21.22
CA ALA A 288 -54.84 -2.65 -20.89
C ALA A 288 -55.86 -3.80 -20.93
N ILE A 289 -56.50 -4.06 -19.79
CA ILE A 289 -57.66 -4.95 -19.72
C ILE A 289 -58.82 -4.17 -20.36
N PRO A 290 -59.43 -4.64 -21.46
CA PRO A 290 -60.59 -3.98 -22.02
C PRO A 290 -61.75 -4.09 -21.02
N ALA A 291 -62.48 -2.99 -20.85
CA ALA A 291 -63.66 -2.95 -20.00
C ALA A 291 -64.76 -3.84 -20.58
N GLU A 292 -65.26 -4.78 -19.77
CA GLU A 292 -66.60 -5.36 -19.90
C GLU A 292 -67.60 -4.53 -19.09
#